data_AF-A0A913YUR8-F1
#
_entry.id   AF-A0A913YUR8-F1
#
_cell.length_a   1.000
_cell.length_b   1.000
_cell.length_c   1.000
_cell.angle_alpha   90.00
_cell.angle_beta   90.00
_cell.angle_gamma   90.00
#
_symmetry.space_group_name_H-M   'P 1'
#
loop_
_entity.id
_entity.type
_entity.pdbx_description
1 polymer ?
#
loop_
_entity_poly.entity_id
_entity_poly.type
_entity_poly.pdbx_seq_one_letter_code
_entity_poly.pdbx_strand_id
1 'polypeptide(L)'
;MNIIFLLLSGHSPPLHLSRILKSLAVQSGLPVLVTNNVVSDSKASIITGGIKPALGQTWSHIPNTRVFIQKGQVPSNDKQVCERIATVTKSSRQPVQISTTFYIQTAGILDIPHVASKNDYVKN
;
A
#
# COMPACT_ATOMS: atom_id res chain seq x y z
N MET A 1 -16.40 6.26 -10.72
CA MET A 1 -15.76 6.13 -9.38
C MET A 1 -14.40 6.81 -9.48
N ASN A 2 -14.28 8.05 -9.00
CA ASN A 2 -13.09 8.87 -9.23
C ASN A 2 -12.05 8.57 -8.15
N ILE A 3 -11.10 7.69 -8.44
CA ILE A 3 -9.93 7.47 -7.59
C ILE A 3 -8.95 8.60 -7.88
N ILE A 4 -8.81 9.55 -6.95
CA ILE A 4 -7.86 10.64 -7.06
C ILE A 4 -6.46 10.09 -6.73
N PHE A 5 -5.64 9.88 -7.76
CA PHE A 5 -4.21 9.63 -7.62
C PHE A 5 -3.48 10.95 -7.41
N LEU A 6 -2.94 11.19 -6.22
CA LEU A 6 -2.07 12.33 -5.95
C LEU A 6 -0.63 11.85 -5.85
N LEU A 7 0.08 11.94 -6.99
CA LEU A 7 1.54 11.88 -7.00
C LEU A 7 2.06 13.17 -6.37
N LEU A 8 2.58 13.07 -5.15
CA LEU A 8 3.06 14.20 -4.37
C LEU A 8 4.44 14.67 -4.86
N SER A 9 4.50 15.30 -6.04
CA SER A 9 5.68 16.00 -6.54
C SER A 9 5.70 17.47 -6.07
N GLY A 10 6.45 17.71 -4.99
CA GLY A 10 7.34 18.88 -4.86
C GLY A 10 6.82 20.28 -4.48
N HIS A 11 5.62 20.71 -4.87
CA HIS A 11 5.34 22.17 -4.89
C HIS A 11 4.31 22.72 -3.89
N SER A 12 3.66 21.90 -3.07
CA SER A 12 2.71 22.38 -2.04
C SER A 12 3.08 21.88 -0.64
N PRO A 13 2.95 22.70 0.42
CA PRO A 13 3.15 22.25 1.79
C PRO A 13 2.30 21.00 2.06
N PRO A 14 2.89 19.87 2.43
CA PRO A 14 2.17 18.60 2.51
C PRO A 14 0.95 18.66 3.45
N LEU A 15 1.04 19.48 4.50
CA LEU A 15 -0.09 19.75 5.41
C LEU A 15 -1.28 20.45 4.75
N HIS A 16 -1.06 21.37 3.82
CA HIS A 16 -2.16 22.05 3.13
C HIS A 16 -2.98 21.07 2.30
N LEU A 17 -2.31 20.20 1.53
CA LEU A 17 -2.99 19.16 0.76
C LEU A 17 -3.80 18.22 1.65
N SER A 18 -3.24 17.79 2.79
CA SER A 18 -3.96 16.92 3.71
C SER A 18 -5.29 17.50 4.20
N ARG A 19 -5.34 18.83 4.40
CA ARG A 19 -6.57 19.53 4.79
C ARG A 19 -7.60 19.53 3.67
N ILE A 20 -7.17 19.78 2.43
CA ILE A 20 -8.04 19.72 1.25
C ILE A 20 -8.63 18.32 1.10
N LEU A 21 -7.80 17.28 1.18
CA LEU A 21 -8.23 15.89 1.05
C LEU A 21 -9.23 15.49 2.14
N LYS A 22 -8.99 15.91 3.39
CA LYS A 22 -9.95 15.67 4.49
C LYS A 22 -11.26 16.40 4.27
N SER A 23 -11.21 17.67 3.86
CA SER A 23 -12.40 18.46 3.57
C SER A 23 -13.22 17.82 2.45
N LEU A 24 -12.55 17.40 1.38
CA LEU A 24 -13.21 16.74 0.25
C LEU A 24 -13.87 15.43 0.67
N ALA A 25 -13.20 14.59 1.46
CA ALA A 25 -13.76 13.33 1.96
C ALA A 25 -15.05 13.55 2.76
N VAL A 26 -15.05 14.55 3.65
CA VAL A 26 -16.21 14.88 4.50
C VAL A 26 -17.34 15.48 3.67
N GLN A 27 -17.04 16.43 2.78
CA GLN A 27 -18.05 17.12 1.98
C GLN A 27 -18.71 16.21 0.94
N SER A 28 -17.94 15.30 0.34
CA SER A 28 -18.44 14.39 -0.70
C SER A 28 -18.91 13.04 -0.15
N GLY A 29 -18.61 12.72 1.11
CA GLY A 29 -18.86 11.40 1.69
C GLY A 29 -18.05 10.27 1.04
N LEU A 30 -17.00 10.59 0.28
CA LEU A 30 -16.19 9.62 -0.46
C LEU A 30 -14.93 9.21 0.32
N PRO A 31 -14.50 7.94 0.21
CA PRO A 31 -13.22 7.51 0.76
C PRO A 31 -12.06 8.12 -0.02
N VAL A 32 -11.01 8.53 0.71
CA VAL A 32 -9.76 9.02 0.13
C VAL A 32 -8.64 8.02 0.42
N LEU A 33 -7.99 7.56 -0.64
CA LEU A 33 -6.79 6.71 -0.57
C LEU A 33 -5.57 7.53 -0.96
N VAL A 34 -4.49 7.41 -0.17
CA VAL A 34 -3.21 8.03 -0.46
C VAL A 34 -2.14 6.95 -0.54
N THR A 35 -1.44 6.89 -1.66
CA THR A 35 -0.28 6.02 -1.84
C THR A 35 0.98 6.78 -1.46
N ASN A 36 1.83 6.16 -0.64
CA ASN A 36 3.10 6.73 -0.23
C ASN A 36 4.20 5.68 -0.37
N ASN A 37 5.37 6.13 -0.81
CA ASN A 37 6.55 5.28 -0.91
C ASN A 37 7.26 5.17 0.44
N VAL A 38 8.08 4.13 0.57
CA VAL A 38 9.03 3.99 1.68
C VAL A 38 10.43 4.36 1.20
N VAL A 39 11.21 4.95 2.09
CA VAL A 39 12.61 5.34 1.87
C VAL A 39 13.48 4.72 2.95
N SER A 40 14.76 4.51 2.65
CA SER A 40 15.72 4.03 3.63
C SER A 40 15.87 5.01 4.79
N ASP A 41 15.90 4.49 6.01
CA ASP A 41 16.13 5.27 7.21
C ASP A 41 17.56 5.08 7.72
N SER A 42 18.42 6.05 7.43
CA SER A 42 19.83 6.06 7.81
C SER A 42 20.06 5.99 9.32
N LYS A 43 19.04 6.31 10.13
CA LYS A 43 19.09 6.22 11.60
C LYS A 43 18.70 4.85 12.15
N ALA A 44 18.49 3.86 11.28
CA ALA A 44 18.30 2.44 11.56
C ALA A 44 17.69 2.15 12.94
N SER A 45 16.39 2.43 13.10
CA SER A 45 15.66 1.83 14.23
C SER A 45 15.58 0.32 13.97
N ILE A 46 16.17 -0.47 14.88
CA ILE A 46 16.12 -1.95 14.91
C ILE A 46 14.68 -2.48 14.71
N ILE A 47 13.68 -1.66 15.05
CA ILE A 47 12.26 -1.99 15.06
C ILE A 47 11.62 -1.93 13.65
N THR A 48 12.12 -1.11 12.72
CA THR A 48 11.46 -0.86 11.41
C THR A 48 12.16 -1.49 10.21
N GLY A 49 13.23 -2.26 10.44
CA GLY A 49 14.03 -2.83 9.34
C GLY A 49 14.73 -1.77 8.49
N GLY A 50 14.96 -0.57 9.03
CA GLY A 50 15.68 0.50 8.35
C GLY A 50 14.91 1.20 7.23
N ILE A 51 13.57 1.18 7.25
CA ILE A 51 12.73 1.91 6.30
C ILE A 51 11.73 2.83 7.00
N LYS A 52 11.38 3.95 6.35
CA LYS A 52 10.36 4.88 6.83
C LYS A 52 9.47 5.42 5.70
N PRO A 53 8.26 5.90 6.00
CA PRO A 53 7.40 6.54 5.00
C PRO A 53 8.01 7.85 4.49
N ALA A 54 7.97 8.10 3.18
CA ALA A 54 8.61 9.28 2.56
C ALA A 54 8.02 10.62 3.05
N LEU A 55 6.70 10.66 3.26
CA LEU A 55 6.00 11.85 3.78
C LEU A 55 6.31 12.19 5.26
N GLY A 56 7.07 11.34 5.95
CA GLY A 56 7.56 11.61 7.30
C GLY A 56 6.48 11.70 8.39
N GLN A 57 6.91 12.14 9.57
CA GLN A 57 6.08 12.11 10.79
C GLN A 57 4.86 13.04 10.74
N THR A 58 4.98 14.15 10.01
CA THR A 58 3.89 15.11 9.81
C THR A 58 2.64 14.46 9.21
N TRP A 59 2.81 13.43 8.39
CA TRP A 59 1.70 12.67 7.81
C TRP A 59 1.28 11.45 8.61
N SER A 60 2.04 11.00 9.61
CA SER A 60 1.70 9.82 10.43
C SER A 60 0.35 9.95 11.12
N HIS A 61 -0.05 11.17 11.50
CA HIS A 61 -1.31 11.44 12.20
C HIS A 61 -2.49 11.71 11.26
N ILE A 62 -2.25 11.98 9.98
CA ILE A 62 -3.27 12.43 9.02
C ILE A 62 -4.27 11.33 8.63
N PRO A 63 -3.85 10.17 8.08
CA PRO A 63 -4.77 9.11 7.67
C PRO A 63 -5.31 8.34 8.89
N ASN A 64 -6.58 7.95 8.83
CA ASN A 64 -7.24 7.16 9.88
C ASN A 64 -6.76 5.71 9.89
N THR A 65 -6.44 5.17 8.70
CA THR A 65 -5.95 3.81 8.50
C THR A 65 -4.68 3.84 7.65
N ARG A 66 -3.68 3.03 7.98
CA ARG A 66 -2.45 2.87 7.21
C ARG A 66 -2.18 1.40 6.99
N VAL A 67 -1.94 1.04 5.74
CA VAL A 67 -1.54 -0.31 5.32
C VAL A 67 -0.14 -0.21 4.73
N PHE A 68 0.77 -1.02 5.25
CA PHE A 68 2.10 -1.19 4.70
C PHE A 68 2.09 -2.41 3.78
N ILE A 69 2.56 -2.25 2.54
CA ILE A 69 2.62 -3.32 1.55
C ILE A 69 4.07 -3.64 1.28
N GLN A 70 4.43 -4.91 1.45
CA GLN A 70 5.77 -5.42 1.20
C GLN A 70 5.72 -6.60 0.22
N LYS A 71 6.87 -6.88 -0.41
CA LYS A 71 7.02 -8.09 -1.23
C LYS A 71 6.97 -9.31 -0.31
N GLY A 72 6.31 -10.37 -0.78
CA GLY A 72 6.36 -11.68 -0.13
C GLY A 72 7.79 -12.23 -0.08
N GLN A 73 8.03 -13.17 0.84
CA GLN A 73 9.34 -13.79 1.02
C GLN A 73 9.56 -15.00 0.10
N VAL A 74 8.51 -15.50 -0.55
CA VAL A 74 8.63 -16.67 -1.42
C VAL A 74 9.32 -16.26 -2.72
N PRO A 75 10.51 -16.83 -3.04
CA PRO A 75 11.10 -16.68 -4.36
C PRO A 75 10.20 -17.47 -5.31
N SER A 76 9.28 -16.78 -5.97
CA SER A 76 8.52 -17.40 -7.05
C SER A 76 9.48 -17.57 -8.21
N ASN A 77 9.97 -18.80 -8.41
CA ASN A 77 10.67 -19.20 -9.64
C ASN A 77 9.78 -18.98 -10.88
N ASP A 78 8.47 -18.85 -10.65
CA ASP A 78 7.49 -18.44 -11.62
C ASP A 78 7.29 -16.92 -11.59
N LYS A 79 7.64 -16.25 -12.70
CA LYS A 79 7.46 -14.80 -12.87
C LYS A 79 5.98 -14.38 -12.86
N GLN A 80 5.05 -15.33 -12.95
CA GLN A 80 3.61 -15.05 -12.93
C GLN A 80 3.02 -14.88 -11.52
N VAL A 81 3.68 -15.38 -10.47
CA VAL A 81 3.15 -15.29 -9.09
C VAL A 81 3.77 -14.10 -8.36
N CYS A 82 2.97 -13.05 -8.20
CA CYS A 82 3.40 -11.81 -7.58
C CYS A 82 2.83 -11.69 -6.15
N GLU A 83 3.38 -12.46 -5.21
CA GLU A 83 3.02 -12.46 -3.79
C GLU A 83 3.36 -11.12 -3.11
N ARG A 84 2.43 -10.62 -2.29
CA ARG A 84 2.57 -9.42 -1.47
C ARG A 84 1.99 -9.66 -0.09
N ILE A 85 2.52 -8.94 0.89
CA ILE A 85 2.01 -8.95 2.27
C ILE A 85 1.52 -7.54 2.58
N ALA A 86 0.28 -7.43 3.07
CA ALA A 86 -0.31 -6.19 3.55
C ALA A 86 -0.43 -6.24 5.08
N THR A 87 0.13 -5.25 5.77
CA THR A 87 0.10 -5.13 7.23
C THR A 87 -0.61 -3.85 7.66
N VAL A 88 -1.59 -3.94 8.54
CA VAL A 88 -2.24 -2.76 9.12
C VAL A 88 -1.30 -2.13 10.15
N THR A 89 -0.76 -0.94 9.87
CA THR A 89 0.20 -0.25 10.75
C THR A 89 -0.45 0.84 11.61
N LYS A 90 -1.65 1.28 11.23
CA LYS A 90 -2.49 2.21 11.99
C LYS A 90 -3.95 1.96 11.64
N SER A 91 -4.82 1.94 12.63
CA SER A 91 -6.27 1.98 12.44
C SER A 91 -6.92 2.49 13.72
N SER A 92 -8.04 3.20 13.58
CA SER A 92 -8.90 3.56 14.72
C SER A 92 -9.99 2.53 15.01
N ARG A 93 -10.22 1.59 14.08
CA ARG A 93 -11.37 0.68 14.09
C ARG A 93 -10.99 -0.80 13.98
N GLN A 94 -9.71 -1.12 13.83
CA GLN A 94 -9.21 -2.49 13.67
C GLN A 94 -7.93 -2.69 14.47
N PRO A 95 -7.63 -3.93 14.92
CA PRO A 95 -6.34 -4.21 15.53
C PRO A 95 -5.20 -3.96 14.54
N VAL A 96 -4.08 -3.47 15.07
CA VAL A 96 -2.87 -3.16 14.29
C VAL A 96 -1.88 -4.32 14.32
N GLN A 97 -0.89 -4.30 13.43
CA GLN A 97 0.12 -5.35 13.23
C GLN A 97 -0.44 -6.70 12.75
N ILE A 98 -1.70 -6.73 12.32
CA ILE A 98 -2.26 -7.87 11.58
C ILE A 98 -1.79 -7.79 10.12
N SER A 99 -1.36 -8.92 9.59
CA SER A 99 -0.88 -9.05 8.21
C SER A 99 -1.68 -10.09 7.44
N THR A 100 -1.85 -9.87 6.13
CA THR A 100 -2.43 -10.84 5.20
C THR A 100 -1.60 -10.94 3.94
N THR A 101 -1.56 -12.12 3.34
CA THR A 101 -0.92 -12.36 2.04
C THR A 101 -1.95 -12.20 0.94
N PHE A 102 -1.55 -11.57 -0.17
CA PHE A 102 -2.35 -11.46 -1.38
C PHE A 102 -1.45 -11.58 -2.61
N TYR A 103 -2.08 -11.83 -3.75
CA TYR A 103 -1.39 -12.03 -5.02
C TYR A 103 -1.87 -10.99 -6.02
N ILE A 104 -0.92 -10.39 -6.74
CA ILE A 104 -1.21 -9.54 -7.88
C ILE A 104 -1.13 -10.40 -9.14
N GLN A 105 -2.19 -10.40 -9.94
CA GLN A 105 -2.28 -11.14 -11.20
C GLN A 105 -2.79 -10.22 -12.31
N THR A 106 -2.91 -10.75 -13.53
CA THR A 106 -3.45 -10.03 -14.69
C THR A 106 -4.85 -9.45 -14.44
N ALA A 107 -5.68 -10.15 -13.67
CA ALA A 107 -7.03 -9.73 -13.30
C ALA A 107 -7.10 -8.81 -12.07
N GLY A 108 -5.97 -8.49 -11.42
CA GLY A 108 -5.92 -7.65 -10.22
C GLY A 108 -5.48 -8.39 -8.95
N ILE A 109 -6.14 -8.11 -7.82
CA ILE A 109 -5.78 -8.66 -6.49
C ILE A 109 -6.60 -9.92 -6.21
N LEU A 110 -5.93 -10.99 -5.80
CA LEU A 110 -6.54 -12.28 -5.47
C LEU A 110 -5.96 -12.86 -4.18
N ASP A 111 -6.76 -13.67 -3.48
CA ASP A 111 -6.35 -14.34 -2.24
C ASP A 111 -5.58 -15.65 -2.50
N ILE A 112 -5.63 -16.14 -3.73
CA ILE A 112 -5.06 -17.43 -4.15
C ILE A 112 -3.96 -17.15 -5.19
N PRO A 113 -2.82 -17.87 -5.15
CA PRO A 113 -1.80 -17.76 -6.18
C PRO A 113 -2.33 -18.16 -7.56
N HIS A 114 -1.73 -17.63 -8.62
CA HIS A 114 -2.07 -18.02 -9.99
C HIS A 114 -1.68 -19.48 -10.19
N VAL A 115 -2.65 -20.36 -10.38
CA VAL A 115 -2.41 -21.75 -10.75
C VAL A 115 -2.55 -21.80 -12.27
N ALA A 116 -1.42 -21.80 -12.98
CA ALA A 116 -1.44 -22.05 -14.43
C ALA A 116 -2.14 -23.39 -14.66
N SER A 117 -3.22 -23.40 -15.43
CA SER A 117 -3.92 -24.63 -15.75
C SER A 117 -3.02 -25.45 -16.68
N LYS A 118 -2.97 -26.78 -16.53
CA LYS A 118 -2.22 -27.68 -17.42
C LYS A 118 -2.61 -27.54 -18.91
N ASN A 119 -3.67 -26.81 -19.23
CA ASN A 119 -4.17 -26.59 -20.58
C ASN A 119 -3.52 -25.39 -21.30
N ASP A 120 -2.75 -24.56 -20.61
CA ASP A 120 -2.13 -23.37 -21.22
C ASP A 120 -0.85 -23.69 -22.03
N TYR A 121 -0.42 -24.97 -22.04
CA TYR A 121 0.69 -25.46 -22.87
C TYR A 121 0.25 -26.08 -24.20
N VAL A 122 -1.04 -26.09 -24.52
CA VAL A 122 -1.56 -26.58 -25.81
C VAL A 122 -2.26 -25.45 -26.54
N LYS A 123 -1.47 -24.50 -27.05
CA LYS A 123 -1.83 -23.73 -28.25
C LYS A 123 -0.60 -22.98 -28.80
N ASN A 124 -0.18 -23.48 -29.96
CA ASN A 124 0.70 -22.93 -30.99
C ASN A 124 2.21 -23.02 -30.75
#